data_AF-A0A5R2NA93-F1
#
_entry.id   AF-A0A5R2NA93-F1
#
_cell.length_a   1.000
_cell.length_b   1.000
_cell.length_c   1.000
_cell.angle_alpha   90.00
_cell.angle_beta   90.00
_cell.angle_gamma   90.00
#
_symmetry.space_group_name_H-M   'P 1'
#
loop_
_entity.id
_entity.type
_entity.pdbx_description
1 polymer ?
#
loop_
_entity_poly.entity_id
_entity_poly.type
_entity_poly.pdbx_seq_one_letter_code
_entity_poly.pdbx_strand_id
1 'polypeptide(L)'
;MALTAAVAVVIVLLSLLPMLRLVKEIAAPGGVLTTVAVEAGLRSPATWIATWHTLVVGIGGTLLAVLSGTLVAVLVSLTDIRGRSALVLCYVMPLLIAPQVTALAWLQLFGPASPFLKLFGAAPPLR
;
A
#
# COMPACT_ATOMS: atom_id res chain seq x y z
N MET A 1 25.57 24.08 3.27
CA MET A 1 25.81 23.00 4.25
C MET A 1 25.04 23.19 5.55
N ALA A 2 25.16 24.34 6.25
CA ALA A 2 24.41 24.57 7.49
C ALA A 2 22.87 24.60 7.30
N LEU A 3 22.38 25.29 6.25
CA LEU A 3 20.94 25.36 5.94
C LEU A 3 20.34 24.00 5.58
N THR A 4 21.04 23.21 4.76
CA THR A 4 20.59 21.86 4.35
C THR A 4 20.53 20.91 5.55
N ALA A 5 21.51 20.99 6.47
CA ALA A 5 21.48 20.22 7.70
C ALA A 5 20.33 20.64 8.63
N ALA A 6 20.07 21.95 8.77
CA ALA A 6 18.96 22.46 9.55
C ALA A 6 17.60 22.00 8.99
N VAL A 7 17.40 22.07 7.67
CA VAL A 7 16.20 21.58 7.00
C VAL A 7 16.02 20.08 7.21
N ALA A 8 17.09 19.29 7.08
CA ALA A 8 17.02 17.85 7.34
C ALA A 8 16.61 17.53 8.78
N VAL A 9 17.16 18.25 9.76
CA VAL A 9 16.78 18.10 11.18
C VAL A 9 15.31 18.44 11.39
N VAL A 10 14.81 19.52 10.80
CA VAL A 10 13.39 19.89 10.90
C VAL A 10 12.49 18.82 10.30
N ILE A 11 12.84 18.28 9.11
CA ILE A 11 12.06 17.20 8.47
C ILE A 11 12.03 15.96 9.37
N VAL A 12 13.18 15.56 9.92
CA VAL A 12 13.28 14.41 10.83
C VAL A 12 12.44 14.64 12.08
N LEU A 13 12.54 15.82 12.70
CA LEU A 13 11.76 16.15 13.89
C LEU A 13 10.26 16.13 13.60
N LEU A 14 9.79 16.79 12.54
CA LEU A 14 8.38 16.83 12.19
C LEU A 14 7.83 15.45 11.80
N SER A 15 8.65 14.59 11.20
CA SER A 15 8.26 13.22 10.84
C SER A 15 8.25 12.28 12.04
N LEU A 16 9.23 12.38 12.95
CA LEU A 16 9.36 11.50 14.10
C LEU A 16 8.47 11.91 15.28
N LEU A 17 8.16 13.20 15.45
CA LEU A 17 7.31 13.70 16.53
C LEU A 17 5.96 12.94 16.64
N PRO A 18 5.16 12.76 15.57
CA PRO A 18 3.92 12.00 15.65
C PRO A 18 4.15 10.51 15.96
N MET A 19 5.23 9.91 15.45
CA MET A 19 5.56 8.51 15.74
C MET A 19 5.92 8.33 17.22
N LEU A 20 6.73 9.23 17.78
CA LEU A 20 7.05 9.24 19.21
C LEU A 20 5.80 9.44 20.07
N ARG A 21 4.86 10.28 19.63
CA ARG A 21 3.58 10.48 20.32
C ARG A 21 2.75 9.20 20.34
N LEU A 22 2.72 8.44 19.24
CA LEU A 22 2.05 7.13 19.19
C LEU A 22 2.71 6.11 20.12
N VAL A 23 4.05 6.03 20.13
CA VAL A 23 4.78 5.13 21.05
C VAL A 23 4.50 5.50 22.51
N LYS A 24 4.48 6.79 22.83
CA LYS A 24 4.14 7.28 24.18
C LYS A 24 2.71 6.89 24.58
N GLU A 25 1.75 7.00 23.67
CA GLU A 25 0.36 6.61 23.91
C GLU A 25 0.23 5.10 24.15
N ILE A 26 1.05 4.28 23.48
CA ILE A 26 1.10 2.82 23.69
C ILE A 26 1.70 2.47 25.06
N ALA A 27 2.75 3.19 25.48
CA ALA A 27 3.49 2.91 26.72
C ALA A 27 2.83 3.52 27.97
N ALA A 28 2.20 4.68 27.84
CA ALA A 28 1.53 5.39 28.92
C ALA A 28 0.23 6.07 28.44
N PRO A 29 -0.83 5.29 28.14
CA PRO A 29 -2.17 5.82 27.87
C PRO A 29 -2.60 6.79 28.98
N GLY A 30 -2.88 8.04 28.63
CA GLY A 30 -3.29 9.06 29.62
C GLY A 30 -2.22 9.46 30.65
N GLY A 31 -0.94 9.13 30.43
CA GLY A 31 0.18 9.52 31.29
C GLY A 31 0.54 8.54 32.40
N VAL A 32 -0.19 7.42 32.54
CA VAL A 32 0.14 6.33 33.47
C VAL A 32 0.82 5.21 32.69
N LEU A 33 2.03 4.81 33.10
CA LEU A 33 2.72 3.65 32.53
C LEU A 33 1.85 2.41 32.71
N THR A 34 1.36 1.86 31.60
CA THR A 34 0.55 0.65 31.61
C THR A 34 0.83 -0.20 30.38
N THR A 35 0.97 -1.50 30.59
CA THR A 35 1.17 -2.50 29.52
C THR A 35 -0.15 -3.01 28.96
N VAL A 36 -1.29 -2.56 29.49
CA VAL A 36 -2.63 -3.06 29.14
C VAL A 36 -2.94 -2.89 27.66
N ALA A 37 -2.55 -1.77 27.04
CA ALA A 37 -2.78 -1.54 25.61
C ALA A 37 -1.99 -2.52 24.73
N VAL A 38 -0.74 -2.80 25.10
CA VAL A 38 0.14 -3.76 24.41
C VAL A 38 -0.39 -5.18 24.59
N GLU A 39 -0.73 -5.56 25.83
CA GLU A 39 -1.26 -6.87 26.17
C GLU A 39 -2.60 -7.14 25.49
N ALA A 40 -3.50 -6.15 25.44
CA ALA A 40 -4.77 -6.24 24.73
C ALA A 40 -4.57 -6.41 23.21
N GLY A 41 -3.63 -5.66 22.62
CA GLY A 41 -3.30 -5.76 21.20
C GLY A 41 -2.72 -7.13 20.83
N LEU A 42 -1.79 -7.66 21.64
CA LEU A 42 -1.12 -8.94 21.40
C LEU A 42 -2.02 -10.14 21.70
N ARG A 43 -2.93 -10.05 22.67
CA ARG A 43 -3.89 -11.12 22.97
C ARG A 43 -5.06 -11.16 22.01
N SER A 44 -5.30 -10.09 21.24
CA SER A 44 -6.40 -10.03 20.29
C SER A 44 -6.12 -10.91 19.07
N PRO A 45 -6.95 -11.94 18.80
CA PRO A 45 -6.81 -12.76 17.60
C PRO A 45 -6.97 -11.94 16.31
N ALA A 46 -7.79 -10.88 16.34
CA ALA A 46 -8.01 -10.01 15.20
C ALA A 46 -6.73 -9.28 14.76
N THR A 47 -5.89 -8.85 15.72
CA THR A 47 -4.58 -8.22 15.43
C THR A 47 -3.69 -9.18 14.64
N TRP A 48 -3.65 -10.44 15.06
CA TRP A 48 -2.80 -11.45 14.42
C TRP A 48 -3.31 -11.84 13.04
N ILE A 49 -4.62 -12.02 12.88
CA ILE A 49 -5.26 -12.30 11.59
C ILE A 49 -5.01 -11.13 10.61
N ALA A 50 -5.20 -9.88 11.05
CA ALA A 50 -4.96 -8.72 10.22
C ALA A 50 -3.47 -8.58 9.82
N THR A 51 -2.55 -8.85 10.76
CA THR A 51 -1.10 -8.87 10.49
C THR A 51 -0.76 -9.92 9.45
N TRP A 52 -1.29 -11.13 9.59
CA TRP A 52 -1.05 -12.22 8.65
C TRP A 52 -1.60 -11.90 7.25
N HIS A 53 -2.84 -11.42 7.15
CA HIS A 53 -3.41 -11.00 5.86
C HIS A 53 -2.59 -9.88 5.21
N THR A 54 -2.10 -8.91 5.99
CA THR A 54 -1.24 -7.84 5.49
C THR A 54 0.07 -8.38 4.93
N LEU A 55 0.71 -9.33 5.63
CA LEU A 55 1.93 -9.98 5.16
C LEU A 55 1.69 -10.78 3.89
N VAL A 56 0.64 -11.60 3.85
CA VAL A 56 0.31 -12.43 2.68
C VAL A 56 0.04 -11.54 1.45
N VAL A 57 -0.79 -10.49 1.60
CA VAL A 57 -1.10 -9.55 0.52
C VAL A 57 0.13 -8.74 0.12
N GLY A 58 0.92 -8.26 1.08
CA GLY A 58 2.12 -7.48 0.83
C GLY A 58 3.21 -8.27 0.09
N ILE A 59 3.50 -9.48 0.55
CA ILE A 59 4.50 -10.36 -0.08
C ILE A 59 4.00 -10.82 -1.46
N GLY A 60 2.75 -11.29 -1.56
CA GLY A 60 2.17 -11.71 -2.82
C GLY A 60 2.17 -10.58 -3.86
N GLY A 61 1.74 -9.38 -3.47
CA GLY A 61 1.77 -8.19 -4.32
C GLY A 61 3.19 -7.80 -4.74
N THR A 62 4.17 -7.88 -3.82
CA THR A 62 5.58 -7.59 -4.12
C THR A 62 6.14 -8.57 -5.14
N LEU A 63 5.88 -9.87 -5.00
CA LEU A 63 6.36 -10.88 -5.95
C LEU A 63 5.79 -10.65 -7.35
N LEU A 64 4.48 -10.37 -7.45
CA LEU A 64 3.84 -10.05 -8.73
C LEU A 64 4.38 -8.75 -9.34
N ALA A 65 4.60 -7.71 -8.53
CA ALA A 65 5.15 -6.44 -8.97
C ALA A 65 6.61 -6.58 -9.46
N VAL A 66 7.44 -7.34 -8.74
CA VAL A 66 8.83 -7.61 -9.15
C VAL A 66 8.85 -8.40 -10.46
N LEU A 67 8.04 -9.45 -10.59
CA LEU A 67 8.01 -10.27 -11.80
C LEU A 67 7.58 -9.44 -13.02
N SER A 68 6.44 -8.76 -12.92
CA SER A 68 5.87 -7.96 -14.01
C SER A 68 6.73 -6.74 -14.34
N GLY A 69 7.18 -6.00 -13.32
CA GLY A 69 8.04 -4.83 -13.49
C GLY A 69 9.40 -5.19 -14.08
N THR A 70 10.02 -6.29 -13.65
CA THR A 70 11.30 -6.75 -14.21
C THR A 70 11.13 -7.18 -15.67
N LEU A 71 10.06 -7.92 -16.00
CA LEU A 71 9.78 -8.32 -17.38
C LEU A 71 9.66 -7.09 -18.29
N VAL A 72 8.88 -6.09 -17.88
CA VAL A 72 8.71 -4.85 -18.67
C VAL A 72 10.00 -4.05 -18.72
N ALA A 73 10.76 -3.94 -17.62
CA ALA A 73 12.05 -3.26 -17.60
C ALA A 73 13.04 -3.89 -18.57
N VAL A 74 13.13 -5.22 -18.62
CA VAL A 74 13.99 -5.97 -19.55
C VAL A 74 13.55 -5.75 -20.98
N LEU A 75 12.25 -5.92 -21.28
CA LEU A 75 11.70 -5.72 -22.62
C LEU A 75 11.96 -4.31 -23.15
N VAL A 76 11.67 -3.30 -22.34
CA VAL A 76 11.84 -1.89 -22.70
C VAL A 76 13.31 -1.54 -22.86
N SER A 77 14.21 -2.12 -22.07
CA SER A 77 15.65 -1.77 -22.06
C SER A 77 16.45 -2.48 -23.14
N LEU A 78 16.13 -3.74 -23.43
CA LEU A 78 16.91 -4.57 -24.37
C LEU A 78 16.29 -4.65 -25.78
N THR A 79 15.00 -4.34 -25.92
CA THR A 79 14.30 -4.42 -27.21
C THR A 79 13.92 -3.02 -27.71
N ASP A 80 14.05 -2.80 -29.01
CA ASP A 80 13.53 -1.59 -29.67
C ASP A 80 12.03 -1.76 -29.96
N ILE A 81 11.20 -1.37 -28.99
CA ILE A 81 9.75 -1.54 -29.04
C ILE A 81 9.08 -0.26 -29.55
N ARG A 82 8.33 -0.38 -30.64
CA ARG A 82 7.43 0.69 -31.12
C ARG A 82 6.37 0.97 -30.04
N GLY A 83 6.29 2.22 -29.57
CA GLY A 83 5.34 2.63 -28.52
C GLY A 83 5.87 2.57 -27.09
N ARG A 84 7.18 2.46 -26.89
CA ARG A 84 7.87 2.48 -25.58
C ARG A 84 7.30 3.49 -24.57
N SER A 85 7.09 4.73 -25.01
CA SER A 85 6.59 5.81 -24.15
C SER A 85 5.18 5.54 -23.60
N ALA A 86 4.31 4.92 -24.40
CA ALA A 86 2.95 4.59 -23.96
C ALA A 86 2.97 3.45 -22.93
N LEU A 87 3.82 2.44 -23.12
CA LEU A 87 4.00 1.35 -22.14
C LEU A 87 4.52 1.87 -20.79
N VAL A 88 5.53 2.74 -20.82
CA VAL A 88 6.05 3.39 -19.61
C VAL A 88 4.99 4.24 -18.93
N LEU A 89 4.21 5.02 -19.70
CA LEU A 89 3.11 5.82 -19.17
C LEU A 89 2.07 4.94 -18.47
N CYS A 90 1.67 3.82 -19.06
CA CYS A 90 0.74 2.88 -18.44
C CYS A 90 1.25 2.33 -17.10
N TYR A 91 2.56 2.12 -16.95
CA TYR A 91 3.18 1.66 -15.69
C TYR A 91 3.30 2.77 -14.63
N VAL A 92 3.48 4.02 -15.05
CA VAL A 92 3.58 5.18 -14.14
C VAL A 92 2.19 5.68 -13.76
N MET A 93 1.18 5.50 -14.62
CA MET A 93 -0.19 5.98 -14.40
C MET A 93 -0.77 5.62 -13.01
N PRO A 94 -0.61 4.39 -12.47
CA PRO A 94 -1.12 4.06 -11.14
C PRO A 94 -0.51 4.89 -10.01
N LEU A 95 0.69 5.45 -10.18
CA LEU A 95 1.33 6.33 -9.19
C LEU A 95 0.72 7.74 -9.19
N LEU A 96 0.06 8.12 -10.29
CA LEU A 96 -0.62 9.42 -10.43
C LEU A 96 -2.06 9.38 -9.91
N ILE A 97 -2.65 8.18 -9.82
CA ILE A 97 -4.03 7.98 -9.38
C ILE A 97 -4.06 7.88 -7.86
N ALA A 98 -4.95 8.64 -7.23
CA ALA A 98 -5.16 8.55 -5.79
C ALA A 98 -5.53 7.12 -5.37
N PRO A 99 -5.00 6.58 -4.27
CA PRO A 99 -5.20 5.18 -3.88
C PRO A 99 -6.70 4.84 -3.67
N GLN A 100 -7.51 5.82 -3.27
CA GLN A 100 -8.96 5.68 -3.12
C GLN A 100 -9.66 5.41 -4.46
N VAL A 101 -9.26 6.11 -5.51
CA VAL A 101 -9.83 5.94 -6.86
C VAL A 101 -9.45 4.56 -7.40
N THR A 102 -8.19 4.14 -7.19
CA THR A 102 -7.73 2.80 -7.55
C THR A 102 -8.56 1.72 -6.84
N ALA A 103 -8.79 1.86 -5.53
CA ALA A 103 -9.60 0.92 -4.77
C ALA A 103 -11.04 0.80 -5.31
N LEU A 104 -11.69 1.94 -5.64
CA LEU A 104 -13.02 1.95 -6.24
C LEU A 104 -13.03 1.30 -7.63
N ALA A 105 -12.00 1.53 -8.44
CA ALA A 105 -11.89 0.90 -9.76
C ALA A 105 -11.80 -0.63 -9.66
N TRP A 106 -11.04 -1.17 -8.70
CA TRP A 106 -10.98 -2.62 -8.44
C TRP A 106 -12.34 -3.16 -7.98
N LEU A 107 -13.03 -2.47 -7.06
CA LEU A 107 -14.36 -2.87 -6.61
C LEU A 107 -15.40 -2.84 -7.76
N GLN A 108 -15.31 -1.88 -8.66
CA GLN A 108 -16.19 -1.80 -9.83
C GLN A 108 -15.87 -2.88 -10.86
N LEU A 109 -14.60 -3.21 -11.06
CA LEU A 109 -14.15 -4.21 -12.03
C LEU A 109 -14.46 -5.64 -11.57
N PHE A 110 -14.29 -5.95 -10.28
CA PHE A 110 -14.49 -7.29 -9.72
C PHE A 110 -15.79 -7.45 -8.92
N GLY A 111 -16.59 -6.39 -8.82
CA GLY A 111 -17.87 -6.41 -8.11
C GLY A 111 -19.01 -7.02 -8.93
N PRO A 112 -20.14 -7.35 -8.28
CA PRO A 112 -21.30 -7.97 -8.92
C PRO A 112 -21.99 -7.07 -9.98
N ALA A 113 -21.78 -5.76 -9.90
CA ALA A 113 -22.26 -4.80 -10.90
C ALA A 113 -21.31 -4.61 -12.10
N SER A 114 -20.15 -5.27 -12.12
CA SER A 114 -19.11 -5.09 -13.15
C SER A 114 -19.65 -5.34 -14.57
N PRO A 115 -19.63 -4.33 -15.44
CA PRO A 115 -19.96 -4.51 -16.86
C PRO A 115 -19.06 -5.56 -17.52
N PHE A 116 -17.81 -5.67 -17.07
CA PHE A 116 -16.83 -6.62 -17.59
C PHE A 116 -17.17 -8.07 -17.21
N LEU A 117 -17.46 -8.35 -15.93
CA LEU A 117 -17.83 -9.71 -15.48
C LEU A 117 -19.20 -10.15 -16.00
N LYS A 118 -20.12 -9.20 -16.21
CA LYS A 118 -21.42 -9.47 -16.88
C LYS A 118 -21.24 -9.85 -18.34
N LEU A 119 -20.28 -9.24 -19.04
CA LEU A 119 -19.96 -9.58 -20.44
C LEU A 119 -19.44 -11.03 -20.57
N PHE A 120 -18.69 -11.51 -19.57
CA PHE A 120 -18.15 -12.87 -19.52
C PHE A 120 -19.09 -13.90 -18.82
N GLY A 121 -20.30 -13.49 -18.41
CA GLY A 121 -21.26 -14.39 -17.75
C GLY A 121 -20.84 -14.91 -16.37
N ALA A 122 -19.76 -14.39 -15.79
CA ALA A 122 -19.17 -14.83 -14.52
C ALA A 122 -19.54 -13.91 -13.34
N ALA A 123 -20.56 -13.05 -13.50
CA ALA A 123 -20.97 -12.11 -12.48
C ALA A 123 -21.53 -12.84 -11.24
N PRO A 124 -20.96 -12.62 -10.03
CA PRO A 124 -21.50 -13.19 -8.80
C PRO A 124 -22.92 -12.67 -8.54
N PRO A 125 -23.83 -13.49 -7.96
CA PRO A 125 -25.18 -13.06 -7.61
C PRO A 125 -25.14 -11.91 -6.58
N LEU A 126 -26.03 -10.93 -6.77
CA LEU A 126 -26.19 -9.80 -5.86
C LEU A 126 -26.64 -10.32 -4.48
N ARG A 127 -25.82 -10.10 -3.45
CA ARG A 127 -26.20 -10.20 -2.04
C ARG A 127 -26.16 -8.82 -1.41
#